data_AF-K6UFA0-F1
#
_entry.id   AF-K6UFA0-F1
#
_cell.length_a   1.000
_cell.length_b   1.000
_cell.length_c   1.000
_cell.angle_alpha   90.00
_cell.angle_beta   90.00
_cell.angle_gamma   90.00
#
_symmetry.space_group_name_H-M   'P 1'
#
loop_
_entity.id
_entity.type
_entity.pdbx_description
1 polymer ?
#
loop_
_entity_poly.entity_id
_entity_poly.type
_entity_poly.pdbx_seq_one_letter_code
_entity_poly.pdbx_strand_id
1 'polypeptide(L)'
;KRYYEGKNINNRHVYGKLFDLVSDPCRCYYSDTNEGWKEEKDLHDYFKNFEFLKSNACNKNNCEEYLKYVTYVNRIYRTYYDKVIGCCDFEPMPSYCESYFTCDEKYDPSALIPILKYAHEKSSRGEDNIVKDVVMEKR
;
A
#
# COMPACT_ATOMS: atom_id res chain seq x y z
N LYS A 1 -6.25 31.68 6.01
CA LYS A 1 -6.21 30.49 6.90
C LYS A 1 -6.59 30.96 8.30
N ARG A 2 -7.69 30.46 8.88
CA ARG A 2 -8.07 30.78 10.27
C ARG A 2 -7.79 29.54 11.11
N TYR A 3 -6.86 29.65 12.05
CA TYR A 3 -6.60 28.62 13.06
C TYR A 3 -7.62 28.80 14.19
N TYR A 4 -8.16 27.69 14.69
CA TYR A 4 -9.06 27.69 15.86
C TYR A 4 -8.24 27.90 17.14
N GLU A 5 -8.62 28.87 17.96
CA GLU A 5 -8.11 29.09 19.32
C GLU A 5 -8.96 28.29 20.33
N GLY A 6 -8.34 27.32 20.98
CA GLY A 6 -9.01 26.45 21.97
C GLY A 6 -9.33 27.19 23.27
N LYS A 7 -10.61 27.17 23.68
CA LYS A 7 -11.02 27.44 25.07
C LYS A 7 -11.17 26.11 25.80
N ASN A 8 -10.58 26.04 27.00
CA ASN A 8 -10.69 24.91 27.94
C ASN A 8 -12.16 24.59 28.26
N ILE A 9 -12.63 23.43 27.85
CA ILE A 9 -13.92 22.86 28.28
C ILE A 9 -13.59 21.61 29.07
N ASN A 10 -13.88 21.57 30.37
CA ASN A 10 -13.50 20.48 31.29
C ASN A 10 -14.63 19.45 31.44
N ASN A 11 -15.18 18.92 30.35
CA ASN A 11 -16.30 17.97 30.43
C ASN A 11 -15.87 16.55 30.03
N ARG A 12 -15.26 15.83 30.99
CA ARG A 12 -14.70 14.48 30.81
C ARG A 12 -15.69 13.48 30.21
N HIS A 13 -16.99 13.63 30.51
CA HIS A 13 -18.04 12.76 30.00
C HIS A 13 -18.37 13.04 28.52
N VAL A 14 -18.23 14.29 28.08
CA VAL A 14 -18.39 14.70 26.68
C VAL A 14 -17.19 14.26 25.86
N TYR A 15 -15.96 14.38 26.37
CA TYR A 15 -14.79 13.81 25.68
C TYR A 15 -14.84 12.29 25.61
N GLY A 16 -15.31 11.60 26.65
CA GLY A 16 -15.49 10.14 26.62
C GLY A 16 -16.45 9.72 25.50
N LYS A 17 -17.65 10.33 25.44
CA LYS A 17 -18.60 10.08 24.35
C LYS A 17 -18.11 10.56 22.98
N LEU A 18 -17.30 11.63 22.92
CA LEU A 18 -16.65 12.10 21.68
C LEU A 18 -15.56 11.12 21.24
N PHE A 19 -14.81 10.52 22.17
CA PHE A 19 -13.82 9.47 21.92
C PHE A 19 -14.50 8.16 21.50
N ASP A 20 -15.63 7.81 22.10
CA ASP A 20 -16.43 6.64 21.73
C ASP A 20 -17.09 6.84 20.35
N LEU A 21 -17.48 8.07 19.98
CA LEU A 21 -17.89 8.45 18.61
C LEU A 21 -16.73 8.51 17.59
N VAL A 22 -15.50 8.47 18.09
CA VAL A 22 -14.22 8.52 17.36
C VAL A 22 -13.51 7.16 17.37
N SER A 23 -14.03 6.18 18.12
CA SER A 23 -13.50 4.82 18.26
C SER A 23 -14.31 3.83 17.44
N ASP A 24 -14.58 4.18 16.18
CA ASP A 24 -15.06 3.23 15.19
C ASP A 24 -13.87 2.97 14.25
N PRO A 25 -13.32 1.74 14.20
CA PRO A 25 -12.03 1.47 13.57
C PRO A 25 -12.00 1.69 12.04
N CYS A 26 -13.12 2.08 11.42
CA CYS A 26 -13.29 2.19 9.97
C CYS A 26 -13.78 3.58 9.49
N ARG A 27 -13.29 4.68 10.07
CA ARG A 27 -13.32 5.97 9.35
C ARG A 27 -12.17 6.00 8.35
N CYS A 28 -12.26 6.86 7.34
CA CYS A 28 -11.19 7.12 6.36
C CYS A 28 -9.91 7.59 7.06
N TYR A 29 -9.16 6.66 7.65
CA TYR A 29 -7.95 6.92 8.39
C TYR A 29 -6.85 7.13 7.37
N TYR A 30 -6.73 8.39 6.96
CA TYR A 30 -5.49 8.90 6.39
C TYR A 30 -4.55 9.26 7.53
N SER A 31 -3.27 9.06 7.31
CA SER A 31 -2.19 9.50 8.18
C SER A 31 -2.35 10.99 8.49
N ASP A 32 -1.90 11.41 9.65
CA ASP A 32 -1.78 12.82 10.03
C ASP A 32 -0.36 13.35 9.80
N THR A 33 0.54 12.49 9.32
CA THR A 33 1.94 12.80 8.99
C THR A 33 2.19 12.81 7.48
N ASN A 34 3.13 13.66 7.06
CA ASN A 34 3.60 13.71 5.66
C ASN A 34 4.19 12.37 5.19
N GLU A 35 4.85 11.64 6.09
CA GLU A 35 5.45 10.34 5.77
C GLU A 35 4.37 9.30 5.50
N GLY A 36 3.34 9.20 6.35
CA GLY A 36 2.24 8.27 6.10
C GLY A 36 1.45 8.61 4.85
N TRP A 37 1.20 9.90 4.53
CA TRP A 37 0.57 10.27 3.24
C TRP A 37 1.35 9.80 2.02
N LYS A 38 2.68 9.84 2.12
CA LYS A 38 3.53 9.32 1.05
C LYS A 38 3.36 7.81 0.92
N GLU A 39 3.40 7.06 2.02
CA GLU A 39 3.23 5.61 2.01
C GLU A 39 1.84 5.19 1.51
N GLU A 40 0.78 5.89 1.93
CA GLU A 40 -0.60 5.67 1.47
C GLU A 40 -0.74 5.88 -0.03
N LYS A 41 -0.15 6.96 -0.54
CA LYS A 41 -0.11 7.24 -1.98
C LYS A 41 0.68 6.16 -2.73
N ASP A 42 1.85 5.78 -2.23
CA ASP A 42 2.70 4.79 -2.89
C ASP A 42 2.03 3.40 -2.93
N LEU A 43 1.25 3.05 -1.90
CA LEU A 43 0.40 1.85 -1.87
C LEU A 43 -0.75 1.94 -2.86
N HIS A 44 -1.50 3.05 -2.86
CA HIS A 44 -2.58 3.28 -3.82
C HIS A 44 -2.08 3.15 -5.27
N ASP A 45 -0.98 3.84 -5.59
CA ASP A 45 -0.40 3.84 -6.94
C ASP A 45 0.10 2.44 -7.31
N TYR A 46 0.68 1.69 -6.37
CA TYR A 46 1.03 0.29 -6.59
C TYR A 46 -0.18 -0.55 -6.98
N PHE A 47 -1.30 -0.48 -6.24
CA PHE A 47 -2.50 -1.27 -6.53
C PHE A 47 -3.11 -0.90 -7.88
N LYS A 48 -3.21 0.39 -8.20
CA LYS A 48 -3.73 0.86 -9.50
C LYS A 48 -2.87 0.40 -10.67
N ASN A 49 -1.56 0.31 -10.46
CA ASN A 49 -0.60 -0.08 -11.51
C ASN A 49 -0.18 -1.54 -11.45
N PHE A 50 -0.76 -2.36 -10.56
CA PHE A 50 -0.27 -3.72 -10.30
C PHE A 50 -0.19 -4.58 -11.57
N GLU A 51 -1.22 -4.58 -12.42
CA GLU A 51 -1.21 -5.37 -13.66
C GLU A 51 -0.14 -4.89 -14.65
N PHE A 52 0.09 -3.57 -14.70
CA PHE A 52 1.17 -2.99 -15.50
C PHE A 52 2.53 -3.38 -14.95
N LEU A 53 2.72 -3.26 -13.63
CA LEU A 53 3.94 -3.65 -12.92
C LEU A 53 4.20 -5.13 -13.11
N LYS A 54 3.18 -5.98 -13.02
CA LYS A 54 3.27 -7.43 -13.22
C LYS A 54 3.65 -7.76 -14.64
N SER A 55 3.13 -7.07 -15.65
CA SER A 55 3.41 -7.38 -17.08
C SER A 55 4.70 -6.76 -17.62
N ASN A 56 5.17 -5.66 -17.02
CA ASN A 56 6.35 -4.90 -17.45
C ASN A 56 7.49 -4.94 -16.44
N ALA A 57 7.33 -5.74 -15.38
CA ALA A 57 8.34 -6.00 -14.37
C ALA A 57 9.61 -6.49 -15.06
N CYS A 58 10.71 -5.74 -14.88
CA CYS A 58 12.04 -6.15 -15.31
C CYS A 58 12.25 -6.23 -16.84
N ASN A 59 12.66 -5.12 -17.44
CA ASN A 59 13.48 -5.10 -18.65
C ASN A 59 14.95 -4.88 -18.28
N LYS A 60 15.85 -5.04 -19.26
CA LYS A 60 17.31 -4.97 -19.06
C LYS A 60 17.81 -3.74 -18.30
N ASN A 61 17.08 -2.63 -18.38
CA ASN A 61 17.51 -1.34 -17.88
C ASN A 61 16.81 -0.91 -16.58
N ASN A 62 15.68 -1.53 -16.20
CA ASN A 62 14.85 -1.06 -15.08
C ASN A 62 14.67 -2.11 -13.96
N CYS A 63 15.22 -3.31 -14.12
CA CYS A 63 14.94 -4.42 -13.22
C CYS A 63 15.39 -4.17 -11.77
N GLU A 64 16.55 -3.55 -11.59
CA GLU A 64 17.07 -3.19 -10.26
C GLU A 64 16.17 -2.14 -9.58
N GLU A 65 15.71 -1.14 -10.32
CA GLU A 65 14.83 -0.08 -9.81
C GLU A 65 13.45 -0.66 -9.43
N TYR A 66 12.90 -1.54 -10.28
CA TYR A 66 11.66 -2.25 -9.99
C TYR A 66 11.77 -3.12 -8.73
N LEU A 67 12.87 -3.87 -8.59
CA LEU A 67 13.10 -4.69 -7.40
C LEU A 67 13.19 -3.83 -6.14
N LYS A 68 13.87 -2.68 -6.19
CA LYS A 68 13.93 -1.72 -5.08
C LYS A 68 12.54 -1.19 -4.73
N TYR A 69 11.77 -0.76 -5.73
CA TYR A 69 10.41 -0.25 -5.55
C TYR A 69 9.48 -1.29 -4.93
N VAL A 70 9.38 -2.50 -5.52
CA VAL A 70 8.51 -3.56 -5.00
C VAL A 70 8.95 -4.02 -3.61
N THR A 71 10.25 -4.04 -3.32
CA THR A 71 10.75 -4.34 -1.95
C THR A 71 10.32 -3.27 -0.95
N TYR A 72 10.39 -1.98 -1.33
CA TYR A 72 9.91 -0.88 -0.50
C TYR A 72 8.39 -1.00 -0.26
N VAL A 73 7.61 -1.20 -1.33
CA VAL A 73 6.16 -1.38 -1.24
C VAL A 73 5.80 -2.57 -0.36
N ASN A 74 6.51 -3.70 -0.47
CA ASN A 74 6.28 -4.86 0.39
C ASN A 74 6.44 -4.52 1.88
N ARG A 75 7.47 -3.73 2.24
CA ARG A 75 7.70 -3.34 3.64
C ARG A 75 6.54 -2.50 4.19
N ILE A 76 6.10 -1.49 3.44
CA ILE A 76 4.96 -0.66 3.87
C ILE A 76 3.67 -1.48 3.83
N TYR A 77 3.44 -2.29 2.80
CA TYR A 77 2.29 -3.20 2.70
C TYR A 77 2.13 -4.06 3.95
N ARG A 78 3.20 -4.73 4.42
CA ARG A 78 3.14 -5.51 5.67
C ARG A 78 2.81 -4.66 6.89
N THR A 79 3.36 -3.46 6.96
CA THR A 79 3.04 -2.52 8.03
C THR A 79 1.55 -2.16 8.07
N TYR A 80 0.90 -1.93 6.93
CA TYR A 80 -0.53 -1.60 6.89
C TYR A 80 -1.44 -2.82 6.95
N TYR A 81 -1.04 -3.96 6.36
CA TYR A 81 -1.76 -5.22 6.38
C TYR A 81 -1.82 -5.84 7.78
N ASP A 82 -0.69 -5.84 8.51
CA ASP A 82 -0.59 -6.41 9.86
C ASP A 82 -1.16 -5.46 10.92
N LYS A 83 -1.26 -4.16 10.62
CA LYS A 83 -2.01 -3.21 11.45
C LYS A 83 -3.50 -3.43 11.23
N VAL A 84 -4.26 -3.49 12.32
CA VAL A 84 -5.73 -3.61 12.38
C VAL A 84 -6.48 -2.57 11.50
N ILE A 85 -5.80 -1.54 11.01
CA ILE A 85 -6.33 -0.44 10.19
C ILE A 85 -6.47 -0.82 8.70
N GLY A 86 -5.56 -1.61 8.13
CA GLY A 86 -5.54 -1.85 6.67
C GLY A 86 -6.57 -2.86 6.20
N CYS A 87 -6.79 -3.91 7.00
CA CYS A 87 -7.73 -5.00 6.74
C CYS A 87 -8.74 -5.10 7.87
N CYS A 88 -9.65 -4.12 7.89
CA CYS A 88 -10.77 -4.12 8.80
C CYS A 88 -11.72 -5.29 8.43
N ASP A 89 -11.80 -6.31 9.28
CA ASP A 89 -12.70 -7.47 9.10
C ASP A 89 -14.20 -7.14 9.24
N PHE A 90 -14.56 -5.87 9.49
CA PHE A 90 -15.94 -5.48 9.80
C PHE A 90 -16.37 -4.18 9.11
N GLU A 91 -17.65 -4.22 8.72
CA GLU A 91 -18.48 -3.25 7.99
C GLU A 91 -17.92 -2.64 6.68
N PRO A 92 -18.74 -2.60 5.61
CA PRO A 92 -18.33 -1.96 4.36
C PRO A 92 -18.03 -0.48 4.59
N MET A 93 -16.83 -0.07 4.18
CA MET A 93 -16.39 1.32 4.20
C MET A 93 -17.48 2.22 3.54
N PRO A 94 -17.79 3.40 4.10
CA PRO A 94 -18.76 4.30 3.48
C PRO A 94 -18.38 4.61 2.02
N SER A 95 -19.36 4.69 1.12
CA SER A 95 -19.09 4.85 -0.33
C SER A 95 -18.34 6.12 -0.73
N TYR A 96 -18.29 7.13 0.14
CA TYR A 96 -17.50 8.36 -0.05
C TYR A 96 -16.02 8.18 0.33
N CYS A 97 -15.66 7.01 0.85
CA CYS A 97 -14.35 6.67 1.37
C CYS A 97 -13.70 5.62 0.47
N GLU A 98 -13.02 6.07 -0.58
CA GLU A 98 -12.18 5.17 -1.36
C GLU A 98 -10.93 4.84 -0.56
N SER A 99 -10.76 3.56 -0.21
CA SER A 99 -9.57 3.08 0.48
C SER A 99 -8.34 3.21 -0.42
N TYR A 100 -7.26 3.75 0.13
CA TYR A 100 -5.93 3.71 -0.51
C TYR A 100 -5.33 2.30 -0.46
N PHE A 101 -5.87 1.43 0.39
CA PHE A 101 -5.36 0.09 0.66
C PHE A 101 -6.38 -1.00 0.30
N THR A 102 -5.90 -2.16 -0.13
CA THR A 102 -6.72 -3.35 -0.39
C THR A 102 -6.10 -4.56 0.29
N CYS A 103 -6.96 -5.42 0.81
CA CYS A 103 -6.61 -6.68 1.47
C CYS A 103 -6.73 -7.89 0.55
N ASP A 104 -7.07 -7.64 -0.71
CA ASP A 104 -7.07 -8.67 -1.74
C ASP A 104 -5.64 -9.19 -1.92
N GLU A 105 -5.41 -10.42 -1.46
CA GLU A 105 -4.11 -11.10 -1.48
C GLU A 105 -3.48 -11.18 -2.88
N LYS A 106 -4.26 -11.03 -3.95
CA LYS A 106 -3.70 -10.99 -5.31
C LYS A 106 -2.69 -9.86 -5.51
N TYR A 107 -2.80 -8.81 -4.71
CA TYR A 107 -1.88 -7.66 -4.73
C TYR A 107 -0.72 -7.79 -3.74
N ASP A 108 -0.52 -8.94 -3.09
CA ASP A 108 0.61 -9.12 -2.17
C ASP A 108 1.96 -8.95 -2.89
N PRO A 109 2.76 -7.91 -2.55
CA PRO A 109 4.02 -7.64 -3.24
C PRO A 109 5.05 -8.77 -3.09
N SER A 110 4.92 -9.61 -2.06
CA SER A 110 5.83 -10.73 -1.80
C SER A 110 5.81 -11.77 -2.92
N ALA A 111 4.70 -11.90 -3.65
CA ALA A 111 4.59 -12.78 -4.80
C ALA A 111 5.46 -12.31 -5.99
N LEU A 112 5.70 -10.99 -6.12
CA LEU A 112 6.49 -10.40 -7.21
C LEU A 112 7.99 -10.40 -6.93
N ILE A 113 8.42 -10.29 -5.67
CA ILE A 113 9.84 -10.22 -5.28
C ILE A 113 10.69 -11.38 -5.85
N PRO A 114 10.34 -12.68 -5.67
CA PRO A 114 11.16 -13.77 -6.19
C PRO A 114 11.21 -13.80 -7.72
N ILE A 115 10.12 -13.39 -8.38
CA ILE A 115 10.05 -13.28 -9.85
C ILE A 115 11.03 -12.22 -10.34
N LEU A 116 11.02 -11.05 -9.70
CA LEU A 116 11.92 -9.93 -10.03
C LEU A 116 13.39 -10.26 -9.76
N LYS A 117 13.70 -10.95 -8.65
CA LYS A 117 15.08 -11.39 -8.36
C LYS A 117 15.62 -12.33 -9.44
N TYR A 118 14.84 -13.33 -9.82
CA TYR A 118 15.21 -14.26 -10.88
C TYR A 118 15.39 -13.56 -12.23
N ALA A 119 14.46 -12.66 -12.56
CA ALA A 119 14.52 -11.87 -13.78
C ALA A 119 15.77 -10.97 -13.82
N HIS A 120 16.12 -10.33 -12.69
CA HIS A 120 17.33 -9.51 -12.55
C HIS A 120 18.61 -10.33 -12.79
N GLU A 121 18.71 -11.52 -12.22
CA GLU A 121 19.84 -12.43 -12.42
C GLU A 121 19.97 -12.94 -13.86
N LYS A 122 18.87 -13.11 -14.58
CA LYS A 122 18.89 -13.50 -16.01
C LYS A 122 19.25 -12.33 -16.93
N SER A 123 18.71 -11.16 -16.63
CA SER A 123 19.05 -9.93 -17.33
C SER A 123 20.55 -9.62 -17.25
N SER A 124 21.17 -9.79 -16.07
CA SER A 124 22.62 -9.58 -15.92
C SER A 124 23.47 -10.57 -16.74
N ARG A 125 22.91 -11.71 -17.12
CA ARG A 125 23.51 -12.72 -18.01
C ARG A 125 23.20 -12.51 -19.50
N GLY A 126 22.36 -11.54 -19.85
CA GLY A 126 21.98 -11.23 -21.24
C GLY A 126 20.84 -12.09 -21.81
N GLU A 127 20.03 -12.75 -20.96
CA GLU A 127 18.94 -13.66 -21.36
C GLU A 127 17.57 -12.95 -21.48
N ASP A 128 17.50 -11.84 -22.22
CA ASP A 128 16.35 -10.91 -22.21
C ASP A 128 15.01 -11.54 -22.67
N ASN A 129 15.04 -12.53 -23.57
CA ASN A 129 13.81 -13.20 -24.05
C ASN A 129 13.17 -14.07 -22.95
N ILE A 130 14.00 -14.71 -22.12
CA ILE A 130 13.51 -15.62 -21.08
C ILE A 130 12.91 -14.83 -19.90
N VAL A 131 13.38 -13.60 -19.69
CA VAL A 131 12.81 -12.70 -18.67
C VAL A 131 11.35 -12.37 -19.00
N LYS A 132 11.03 -12.07 -20.27
CA LYS A 132 9.65 -11.74 -20.69
C LYS A 132 8.68 -12.90 -20.48
N ASP A 133 9.09 -14.12 -20.79
CA ASP A 133 8.24 -15.31 -20.64
C ASP A 133 7.91 -15.56 -19.16
N VAL A 134 8.90 -15.49 -18.26
CA VAL A 134 8.72 -15.71 -16.81
C VAL A 134 7.74 -14.73 -16.17
N VAL A 135 7.74 -13.49 -16.64
CA VAL A 135 6.84 -12.42 -16.18
C VAL A 135 5.40 -12.67 -16.65
N MET A 136 5.22 -13.31 -17.81
CA MET A 136 3.93 -13.56 -18.46
C MET A 136 3.30 -14.94 -18.12
N GLU A 137 4.10 -15.93 -17.73
CA GLU A 137 3.69 -17.36 -17.64
C GLU A 137 2.97 -17.75 -16.33
N LYS A 138 2.99 -16.91 -15.28
CA LYS A 138 2.23 -17.16 -14.03
C LYS A 138 0.77 -16.66 -14.10
N ARG A 139 0.06 -17.01 -15.18
CA ARG A 139 -1.33 -16.58 -15.46
C ARG A 139 -2.37 -17.55 -14.90
#